data_AF-A0A4R3NKY7-F1
#
_entry.id   AF-A0A4R3NKY7-F1
#
_cell.length_a   1.000
_cell.length_b   1.000
_cell.length_c   1.000
_cell.angle_alpha   90.00
_cell.angle_beta   90.00
_cell.angle_gamma   90.00
#
_symmetry.space_group_name_H-M   'P 1'
#
loop_
_entity.id
_entity.type
_entity.pdbx_description
1 polymer ?
#
loop_
_entity_poly.entity_id
_entity_poly.type
_entity_poly.pdbx_seq_one_letter_code
_entity_poly.pdbx_strand_id
1 'polypeptide(L)'
;MREAVKPANDHQADIMLDKLMDRGFVVPDSVNPDEAGEYYAEVLRGKPIGAMRRVFDNLRFGRYPRYQSFLPKPAELSALIDDAAKHDREMLRLEREKAEREQERLEAQKRRKLTPEEQERRREKVRKAVAELAKSAAEQSRGGGDDDES
;
A
#
# COMPACT_ATOMS: atom_id res chain seq x y z
N MET A 1 -5.22 8.37 7.79
CA MET A 1 -5.50 7.71 6.49
C MET A 1 -6.93 7.95 5.98
N ARG A 2 -8.00 7.65 6.74
CA ARG A 2 -9.40 7.93 6.30
C ARG A 2 -9.69 9.39 5.97
N GLU A 3 -8.96 10.33 6.58
CA GLU A 3 -9.09 11.77 6.31
C GLU A 3 -8.60 12.18 4.91
N ALA A 4 -7.70 11.42 4.28
CA ALA A 4 -7.13 11.81 2.97
C ALA A 4 -8.17 11.75 1.83
N VAL A 5 -9.17 10.89 1.97
CA VAL A 5 -10.23 10.67 0.96
C VAL A 5 -11.46 11.54 1.22
N LYS A 6 -11.53 12.25 2.35
CA LYS A 6 -12.64 13.15 2.62
C LYS A 6 -12.59 14.32 1.63
N PRO A 7 -13.74 14.74 1.08
CA PRO A 7 -13.78 15.98 0.32
C PRO A 7 -13.34 17.12 1.24
N ALA A 8 -12.58 18.08 0.71
CA ALA A 8 -12.36 19.30 1.46
C ALA A 8 -13.65 20.09 1.62
N ASN A 9 -13.72 20.84 2.71
CA ASN A 9 -14.68 21.92 2.82
C ASN A 9 -14.20 23.10 1.94
N ASP A 10 -15.11 23.85 1.32
CA ASP A 10 -14.81 24.97 0.41
C ASP A 10 -13.79 25.95 1.06
N HIS A 11 -13.99 26.27 2.34
CA HIS A 11 -13.08 27.13 3.11
C HIS A 11 -11.62 26.62 3.21
N GLN A 12 -11.41 25.30 3.18
CA GLN A 12 -10.06 24.72 3.25
C GLN A 12 -9.30 24.85 1.93
N ALA A 13 -10.01 24.80 0.80
CA ALA A 13 -9.43 25.00 -0.53
C ALA A 13 -8.97 26.45 -0.68
N ASP A 14 -9.81 27.41 -0.28
CA ASP A 14 -9.51 28.84 -0.32
C ASP A 14 -8.24 29.17 0.50
N ILE A 15 -8.18 28.70 1.75
CA ILE A 15 -7.01 28.89 2.62
C ILE A 15 -5.71 28.35 1.97
N MET A 16 -5.79 27.24 1.24
CA MET A 16 -4.61 26.67 0.60
C MET A 16 -4.17 27.50 -0.61
N LEU A 17 -5.12 28.06 -1.36
CA LEU A 17 -4.86 28.92 -2.50
C LEU A 17 -4.24 30.25 -2.06
N ASP A 18 -4.81 30.88 -1.04
CA ASP A 18 -4.29 32.11 -0.44
C ASP A 18 -2.84 31.94 0.01
N LYS A 19 -2.51 30.81 0.64
CA LYS A 19 -1.14 30.49 1.07
C LYS A 19 -0.15 30.33 -0.09
N LEU A 20 -0.61 29.91 -1.27
CA LEU A 20 0.26 29.88 -2.45
C LEU A 20 0.49 31.30 -2.97
N MET A 21 -0.56 32.13 -3.04
CA MET A 21 -0.46 33.52 -3.47
C MET A 21 0.42 34.35 -2.52
N ASP A 22 0.26 34.20 -1.21
CA ASP A 22 1.12 34.81 -0.18
C ASP A 22 2.60 34.46 -0.35
N ARG A 23 2.88 33.32 -0.98
CA ARG A 23 4.23 32.83 -1.24
C ARG A 23 4.81 33.29 -2.57
N GLY A 24 4.11 34.18 -3.26
CA GLY A 24 4.54 34.80 -4.52
C GLY A 24 4.10 34.05 -5.77
N PHE A 25 3.14 33.12 -5.66
CA PHE A 25 2.51 32.54 -6.86
C PHE A 25 1.59 33.55 -7.51
N VAL A 26 1.76 33.76 -8.81
CA VAL A 26 0.94 34.69 -9.59
C VAL A 26 -0.13 33.92 -10.36
N VAL A 27 -1.33 34.49 -10.48
CA VAL A 27 -2.36 33.97 -11.38
C VAL A 27 -1.85 34.10 -12.83
N PRO A 28 -1.90 33.04 -13.65
CA PRO A 28 -1.46 33.12 -15.04
C PRO A 28 -2.29 34.15 -15.82
N ASP A 29 -1.65 34.90 -16.73
CA ASP A 29 -2.30 35.92 -17.58
C ASP A 29 -3.49 35.37 -18.40
N SER A 30 -3.53 34.07 -18.65
CA SER A 30 -4.65 33.41 -19.33
C SER A 30 -5.91 33.21 -18.46
N VAL A 31 -5.88 33.63 -17.19
CA VAL A 31 -6.98 33.57 -16.24
C VAL A 31 -7.30 35.00 -15.82
N ASN A 32 -8.57 35.40 -15.92
CA ASN A 32 -9.01 36.71 -15.46
C ASN A 32 -8.73 36.84 -13.95
N PRO A 33 -7.90 37.79 -13.51
CA PRO A 33 -7.54 37.93 -12.10
C PRO A 33 -8.75 38.27 -11.21
N ASP A 34 -9.73 39.00 -11.73
CA ASP A 34 -10.93 39.40 -10.97
C ASP A 34 -11.85 38.20 -10.66
N GLU A 35 -11.85 37.19 -11.53
CA GLU A 35 -12.68 35.98 -11.42
C GLU A 35 -11.86 34.74 -11.02
N ALA A 36 -10.54 34.89 -10.84
CA ALA A 36 -9.64 33.77 -10.61
C ALA A 36 -10.05 32.95 -9.38
N GLY A 37 -10.42 33.62 -8.28
CA GLY A 37 -10.86 32.97 -7.06
C GLY A 37 -12.04 32.03 -7.30
N GLU A 38 -13.05 32.46 -8.06
CA GLU A 38 -14.23 31.65 -8.38
C GLU A 38 -13.87 30.44 -9.24
N TYR A 39 -13.04 30.64 -10.28
CA TYR A 39 -12.60 29.54 -11.15
C TYR A 39 -11.78 28.49 -10.41
N TYR A 40 -10.91 28.90 -9.49
CA TYR A 40 -10.16 27.96 -8.66
C TYR A 40 -11.07 27.27 -7.63
N ALA A 41 -11.98 27.99 -6.98
CA ALA A 41 -12.91 27.39 -6.03
C ALA A 41 -13.80 26.32 -6.70
N GLU A 42 -14.30 26.60 -7.91
CA GLU A 42 -15.15 25.68 -8.67
C GLU A 42 -14.43 24.34 -8.94
N VAL A 43 -13.18 24.37 -9.38
CA VAL A 43 -12.44 23.14 -9.72
C VAL A 43 -11.94 22.37 -8.49
N LEU A 44 -11.82 23.04 -7.34
CA LEU A 44 -11.38 22.45 -6.07
C LEU A 44 -12.54 21.85 -5.27
N ARG A 45 -13.78 22.30 -5.53
CA ARG A 45 -14.98 21.81 -4.84
C ARG A 45 -15.11 20.29 -4.93
N GLY A 46 -15.29 19.66 -3.78
CA GLY A 46 -15.50 18.20 -3.68
C GLY A 46 -14.26 17.34 -3.93
N LYS A 47 -13.10 17.93 -4.20
CA LYS A 47 -11.85 17.18 -4.36
C LYS A 47 -11.35 16.64 -3.00
N PRO A 48 -10.63 15.51 -2.97
CA PRO A 48 -10.10 14.95 -1.73
C PRO A 48 -9.05 15.87 -1.08
N ILE A 49 -9.22 16.19 0.20
CA ILE A 49 -8.34 17.09 0.95
C ILE A 49 -6.89 16.59 1.02
N GLY A 50 -6.69 15.27 1.09
CA GLY A 50 -5.35 14.67 1.13
C GLY A 50 -4.60 14.88 -0.17
N ALA A 51 -5.27 14.65 -1.30
CA ALA A 51 -4.73 14.86 -2.63
C ALA A 51 -4.40 16.34 -2.86
N MET A 52 -5.31 17.25 -2.47
CA MET A 52 -5.06 18.70 -2.54
C MET A 52 -3.86 19.10 -1.72
N ARG A 53 -3.79 18.74 -0.43
CA ARG A 53 -2.62 19.06 0.41
C ARG A 53 -1.31 18.64 -0.24
N ARG A 54 -1.25 17.43 -0.80
CA ARG A 54 -0.05 16.94 -1.48
C ARG A 54 0.31 17.79 -2.70
N VAL A 55 -0.66 18.09 -3.57
CA VAL A 55 -0.40 18.92 -4.76
C VAL A 55 0.07 20.30 -4.36
N PHE A 56 -0.57 20.93 -3.37
CA PHE A 56 -0.20 22.24 -2.87
C PHE A 56 1.19 22.25 -2.21
N ASP A 57 1.53 21.24 -1.41
CA ASP A 57 2.89 21.09 -0.88
C ASP A 57 3.92 20.88 -2.01
N ASN A 58 3.58 20.07 -3.02
CA ASN A 58 4.46 19.85 -4.16
C ASN A 58 4.68 21.13 -4.98
N LEU A 59 3.64 21.95 -5.18
CA LEU A 59 3.77 23.29 -5.76
C LEU A 59 4.69 24.16 -4.90
N ARG A 60 4.43 24.23 -3.59
CA ARG A 60 5.23 25.00 -2.63
C ARG A 60 6.71 24.61 -2.60
N PHE A 61 7.00 23.34 -2.79
CA PHE A 61 8.37 22.81 -2.83
C PHE A 61 9.01 22.82 -4.23
N GLY A 62 8.33 23.38 -5.23
CA GLY A 62 8.86 23.44 -6.60
C GLY A 62 9.02 22.06 -7.26
N ARG A 63 8.28 21.04 -6.79
CA ARG A 63 8.31 19.68 -7.35
C ARG A 63 7.66 19.61 -8.74
N TYR A 64 6.94 20.65 -9.14
CA TYR A 64 6.45 20.84 -10.49
C TYR A 64 7.25 21.95 -11.19
N PRO A 65 8.27 21.59 -12.01
CA PRO A 65 9.12 22.59 -12.67
C PRO A 65 8.34 23.55 -13.57
N ARG A 66 7.19 23.12 -14.08
CA ARG A 66 6.30 23.92 -14.93
C ARG A 66 5.57 25.05 -14.17
N TYR A 67 5.43 24.94 -12.85
CA TYR A 67 4.60 25.83 -12.03
C TYR A 67 5.42 26.45 -10.88
N GLN A 68 6.59 27.01 -11.19
CA GLN A 68 7.48 27.59 -10.17
C GLN A 68 7.07 28.99 -9.71
N SER A 69 6.53 29.80 -10.62
CA SER A 69 6.19 31.20 -10.36
C SER A 69 4.71 31.53 -10.57
N PHE A 70 4.02 30.65 -11.29
CA PHE A 70 2.61 30.82 -11.63
C PHE A 70 1.79 29.67 -11.06
N LEU A 71 0.56 29.97 -10.65
CA LEU A 71 -0.41 28.94 -10.33
C LEU A 71 -0.68 28.10 -11.59
N PRO A 72 -0.89 26.77 -11.48
CA PRO A 72 -1.42 25.99 -12.59
C PRO A 72 -2.80 26.55 -12.96
N LYS A 73 -3.18 26.52 -14.24
CA LYS A 73 -4.55 26.93 -14.62
C LYS A 73 -5.59 26.07 -13.89
N PRO A 74 -6.83 26.54 -13.67
CA PRO A 74 -7.84 25.78 -12.94
C PRO A 74 -8.01 24.32 -13.44
N ALA A 75 -8.08 24.12 -14.76
CA ALA A 75 -8.15 22.79 -15.35
C ALA A 75 -6.89 21.93 -15.10
N GLU A 76 -5.70 22.54 -15.15
CA GLU A 76 -4.43 21.86 -14.88
C GLU A 76 -4.33 21.49 -13.39
N LEU A 77 -4.74 22.40 -12.50
CA LEU A 77 -4.78 22.15 -11.06
C LEU A 77 -5.73 21.01 -10.73
N SER A 78 -6.92 21.00 -11.34
CA SER A 78 -7.90 19.91 -11.19
C SER A 78 -7.31 18.56 -11.60
N ALA A 79 -6.63 18.51 -12.74
CA ALA A 79 -5.99 17.29 -13.24
C ALA A 79 -4.87 16.78 -12.30
N LEU A 80 -4.03 17.68 -11.79
CA LEU A 80 -2.99 17.32 -10.81
C LEU A 80 -3.58 16.69 -9.55
N ILE A 81 -4.70 17.24 -9.07
CA ILE A 81 -5.39 16.74 -7.87
C ILE A 81 -6.05 15.40 -8.15
N ASP A 82 -6.68 15.22 -9.30
CA ASP A 82 -7.30 13.95 -9.67
C ASP A 82 -6.27 12.82 -9.81
N ASP A 83 -5.10 13.11 -10.37
CA ASP A 83 -4.03 12.13 -10.47
C ASP A 83 -3.43 11.79 -9.09
N ALA A 84 -3.26 12.79 -8.22
CA ALA A 84 -2.87 12.54 -6.83
C ALA A 84 -3.92 11.71 -6.08
N ALA A 85 -5.21 11.95 -6.33
CA ALA A 85 -6.30 11.19 -5.73
C ALA A 85 -6.37 9.74 -6.24
N LYS A 86 -6.12 9.50 -7.54
CA LYS A 86 -5.99 8.14 -8.09
C LYS A 86 -4.85 7.39 -7.41
N HIS A 87 -3.69 8.03 -7.27
CA HIS A 87 -2.54 7.45 -6.59
C HIS A 87 -2.87 7.11 -5.12
N ASP A 88 -3.59 7.98 -4.40
CA ASP A 88 -4.02 7.70 -3.02
C ASP A 88 -4.95 6.50 -2.91
N ARG A 89 -5.90 6.38 -3.83
CA ARG A 89 -6.81 5.23 -3.86
C ARG A 89 -6.06 3.94 -4.13
N GLU A 90 -5.08 3.97 -5.03
CA GLU A 90 -4.24 2.81 -5.36
C GLU A 90 -3.37 2.40 -4.17
N MET A 91 -2.72 3.35 -3.50
CA MET A 91 -1.94 3.06 -2.29
C MET A 91 -2.80 2.45 -1.18
N LEU A 92 -4.02 2.95 -0.98
CA LEU A 92 -4.96 2.35 -0.02
C LEU A 92 -5.38 0.92 -0.40
N ARG A 93 -5.50 0.62 -1.70
CA ARG A 93 -5.76 -0.74 -2.19
C ARG A 93 -4.59 -1.65 -1.85
N LEU A 94 -3.37 -1.23 -2.17
CA LEU A 94 -2.15 -2.00 -1.89
C LEU A 94 -1.93 -2.22 -0.38
N GLU A 95 -2.23 -1.22 0.46
CA GLU A 95 -2.17 -1.35 1.91
C GLU A 95 -3.18 -2.37 2.44
N ARG A 96 -4.41 -2.38 1.91
CA ARG A 96 -5.43 -3.38 2.27
C ARG A 96 -4.99 -4.78 1.87
N GLU A 97 -4.53 -4.97 0.64
CA GLU A 97 -4.03 -6.28 0.17
C GLU A 97 -2.83 -6.77 0.99
N LYS A 98 -1.98 -5.85 1.46
CA LYS A 98 -0.85 -6.20 2.32
C LYS A 98 -1.33 -6.61 3.72
N ALA A 99 -2.29 -5.89 4.29
CA ALA A 99 -2.89 -6.22 5.58
C ALA A 99 -3.63 -7.56 5.55
N GLU A 100 -4.39 -7.83 4.47
CA GLU A 100 -5.07 -9.12 4.26
C GLU A 100 -4.08 -10.27 4.17
N ARG A 101 -3.00 -10.12 3.38
CA ARG A 101 -1.93 -11.13 3.28
C ARG A 101 -1.21 -11.36 4.61
N GLU A 102 -1.00 -10.32 5.39
CA GLU A 102 -0.40 -10.45 6.72
C GLU A 102 -1.33 -11.22 7.67
N GLN A 103 -2.63 -10.91 7.63
CA GLN A 103 -3.63 -11.61 8.42
C GLN A 103 -3.74 -13.08 8.02
N GLU A 104 -3.77 -13.41 6.72
CA GLU A 104 -3.74 -14.79 6.23
C GLU A 104 -2.49 -15.54 6.69
N ARG A 105 -1.31 -14.88 6.68
CA ARG A 105 -0.07 -15.50 7.19
C ARG A 105 -0.15 -15.77 8.69
N LEU A 106 -0.73 -14.85 9.47
CA LEU A 106 -0.91 -15.04 10.92
C LEU A 106 -1.92 -16.17 11.19
N GLU A 107 -3.01 -16.25 10.43
CA GLU A 107 -3.99 -17.34 10.54
C GLU A 107 -3.39 -18.69 10.12
N ALA A 108 -2.62 -18.72 9.03
CA ALA A 108 -1.89 -19.91 8.62
C ALA A 108 -0.84 -20.34 9.66
N GLN A 109 -0.13 -19.40 10.29
CA GLN A 109 0.78 -19.71 11.40
C GLN A 109 0.03 -20.23 12.63
N LYS A 110 -1.12 -19.64 12.99
CA LYS A 110 -1.98 -20.15 14.08
C LYS A 110 -2.46 -21.56 13.80
N ARG A 111 -2.88 -21.86 12.56
CA ARG A 111 -3.25 -23.21 12.11
C ARG A 111 -2.07 -24.18 12.09
N ARG A 112 -0.85 -23.71 11.82
CA ARG A 112 0.39 -24.51 11.79
C ARG A 112 1.03 -24.73 13.17
N LYS A 113 0.68 -23.95 14.19
CA LYS A 113 1.04 -24.26 15.58
C LYS A 113 0.22 -25.48 16.00
N LEU A 114 0.69 -26.67 15.60
CA LEU A 114 0.24 -27.95 16.16
C LEU A 114 0.28 -27.81 17.68
N THR A 115 -0.79 -28.23 18.35
CA THR A 115 -0.81 -28.30 19.81
C THR A 115 0.33 -29.20 20.29
N PRO A 116 0.87 -29.00 21.51
CA PRO A 116 1.96 -29.82 22.04
C PRO A 116 1.70 -31.32 21.91
N GLU A 117 0.46 -31.75 22.12
CA GLU A 117 0.00 -33.13 21.96
C GLU A 117 0.09 -33.66 20.52
N GLU A 118 -0.24 -32.84 19.51
CA GLU A 118 -0.14 -33.24 18.11
C GLU A 118 1.31 -33.35 17.64
N GLN A 119 2.20 -32.51 18.19
CA GLN A 119 3.64 -32.62 17.94
C GLN A 119 4.23 -33.89 18.55
N GLU A 120 3.80 -34.25 19.76
CA GLU A 120 4.24 -35.47 20.43
C GLU A 120 3.72 -36.72 19.70
N ARG A 121 2.46 -36.74 19.28
CA ARG A 121 1.89 -37.81 18.44
C ARG A 121 2.63 -37.97 17.11
N ARG A 122 3.04 -36.87 16.47
CA ARG A 122 3.86 -36.95 15.24
C ARG A 122 5.25 -37.50 15.52
N ARG A 123 5.91 -37.09 16.60
CA ARG A 123 7.23 -37.61 16.99
C ARG A 123 7.17 -39.10 17.29
N GLU A 124 6.12 -39.57 17.95
CA GLU A 124 5.93 -40.99 18.25
C GLU A 124 5.71 -41.82 16.98
N LYS A 125 4.89 -41.32 16.02
CA LYS A 125 4.71 -41.96 14.71
C LYS A 125 6.00 -42.03 13.90
N VAL A 126 6.79 -40.96 13.88
CA VAL A 126 8.10 -40.93 13.20
C VAL A 126 9.06 -41.92 13.86
N ARG A 127 9.12 -41.99 15.19
CA ARG A 127 9.96 -42.97 15.90
C ARG A 127 9.59 -44.41 15.57
N LYS A 128 8.29 -44.73 15.52
CA LYS A 128 7.82 -46.08 15.14
C LYS A 128 8.19 -46.42 13.69
N ALA A 129 7.97 -45.50 12.75
CA ALA A 129 8.35 -45.70 11.35
C ALA A 129 9.86 -45.89 11.15
N VAL A 130 10.69 -45.11 11.87
CA VAL A 130 12.15 -45.26 11.83
C VAL A 130 12.59 -46.60 12.45
N ALA A 131 11.96 -47.04 13.53
CA ALA A 131 12.26 -48.33 14.15
C ALA A 131 11.85 -49.52 13.26
N GLU A 132 10.72 -49.41 12.55
CA GLU A 132 10.29 -50.41 11.56
C GLU A 132 11.25 -50.47 10.38
N LEU A 133 11.64 -49.32 9.82
CA LEU A 133 12.65 -49.26 8.74
C LEU A 133 14.00 -49.84 9.16
N ALA A 134 14.45 -49.54 10.39
CA ALA A 134 15.70 -50.09 10.91
C ALA A 134 15.63 -51.61 11.12
N LYS A 135 14.48 -52.14 11.57
CA LYS A 135 14.25 -53.59 11.66
C LYS A 135 14.23 -54.26 10.29
N SER A 136 13.51 -53.69 9.33
CA SER A 136 13.47 -54.21 7.95
C SER A 136 14.84 -54.18 7.28
N ALA A 137 15.64 -53.14 7.52
CA ALA A 137 17.01 -53.05 7.02
C ALA A 137 17.95 -54.10 7.66
N ALA A 138 17.79 -54.36 8.97
CA ALA A 138 18.58 -55.38 9.68
C ALA A 138 18.18 -56.82 9.31
N GLU A 139 16.92 -57.06 8.95
CA GLU A 139 16.43 -58.34 8.43
C GLU A 139 16.94 -58.59 7.00
N GLN A 140 16.96 -57.56 6.14
CA GLN A 140 17.55 -57.67 4.80
C GLN A 140 19.07 -57.89 4.83
N SER A 141 19.80 -57.31 5.79
CA SER A 141 21.24 -57.54 5.94
C SER A 141 21.60 -58.91 6.53
N ARG A 142 20.62 -59.65 7.09
CA ARG A 142 20.82 -61.00 7.65
C ARG A 142 20.40 -62.13 6.71
N GLY A 143 19.64 -61.83 5.65
CA GLY A 143 19.17 -62.82 4.67
C GLY A 143 19.99 -62.93 3.38
N GLY A 144 21.13 -62.25 3.28
CA GLY A 144 21.94 -62.18 2.05
C GLY A 144 23.28 -62.91 2.09
N GLY A 145 23.48 -63.83 3.03
CA GLY A 145 24.71 -64.61 3.15
C GLY A 145 24.40 -66.09 3.15
N ASP A 146 24.28 -66.67 1.95
CA ASP A 146 24.59 -68.05 1.61
C ASP A 146 24.13 -68.23 0.15
N ASP A 147 25.07 -68.10 -0.79
CA ASP A 147 25.06 -68.73 -2.12
C ASP A 147 26.27 -68.17 -2.91
N ASP A 148 27.46 -68.71 -2.67
CA ASP A 148 28.48 -68.96 -3.70
C ASP A 148 29.72 -69.66 -3.10
N GLU A 149 29.64 -70.97 -2.93
CA GLU A 149 30.80 -71.88 -2.99
C GLU A 149 30.34 -73.20 -3.65
N SER A 150 30.67 -73.39 -4.92
CA SER A 150 30.93 -74.69 -5.58
C SER A 150 31.54 -74.50 -6.98
#